data_AF-A0A957SZV6-F1
#
_entry.id   AF-A0A957SZV6-F1
#
_cell.length_a   1.000
_cell.length_b   1.000
_cell.length_c   1.000
_cell.angle_alpha   90.00
_cell.angle_beta   90.00
_cell.angle_gamma   90.00
#
_symmetry.space_group_name_H-M   'P 1'
#
loop_
_entity.id
_entity.type
_entity.pdbx_description
1 polymer ?
#
loop_
_entity_poly.entity_id
_entity_poly.type
_entity_poly.pdbx_seq_one_letter_code
_entity_poly.pdbx_strand_id
1 'polypeptide(L)' 'RIAPHVWLAHAKTYHGGGTWYTLDLDYARVFTLLLANGFQGYVSIEMEGAEAAESAMPQSVSMLRDAWAQAVAG' A
#
# COMPACT_ATOMS: atom_id res chain seq x y z
N ARG A 1 4.42 19.63 7.70
CA ARG A 1 4.40 18.14 7.74
C ARG A 1 2.94 17.72 7.67
N ILE A 2 2.58 16.73 6.84
CA ILE A 2 1.17 16.33 6.64
C ILE A 2 0.81 15.00 7.28
N ALA A 3 1.77 14.05 7.41
CA ALA A 3 1.51 12.68 7.85
C ALA A 3 0.72 12.55 9.18
N PRO A 4 0.97 13.36 10.23
CA PRO A 4 0.17 13.31 11.47
C PRO A 4 -1.30 13.72 11.31
N HIS A 5 -1.66 14.35 10.19
CA HIS A 5 -3.02 14.79 9.88
C HIS A 5 -3.71 13.90 8.83
N VAL A 6 -3.01 12.88 8.31
CA VAL A 6 -3.58 11.94 7.33
C VAL A 6 -4.29 10.83 8.11
N TRP A 7 -5.61 10.78 7.98
CA TRP A 7 -6.45 9.75 8.59
C TRP A 7 -6.65 8.51 7.72
N LEU A 8 -6.52 8.68 6.40
CA LEU A 8 -6.67 7.61 5.42
C LEU A 8 -5.64 7.80 4.29
N ALA A 9 -4.84 6.77 4.05
CA ALA A 9 -3.93 6.68 2.92
C ALA A 9 -4.37 5.52 2.00
N HIS A 10 -4.34 5.72 0.69
CA HIS A 10 -4.67 4.67 -0.28
C HIS A 10 -3.40 4.03 -0.82
N ALA A 11 -3.32 2.70 -0.72
CA ALA A 11 -2.28 1.88 -1.33
C ALA A 11 -2.83 1.27 -2.64
N LYS A 12 -2.29 1.71 -3.77
CA LYS A 12 -2.72 1.27 -5.11
C LYS A 12 -2.06 -0.03 -5.53
N THR A 13 -2.84 -1.06 -5.84
CA THR A 13 -2.31 -2.36 -6.29
C THR A 13 -2.70 -2.65 -7.73
N TYR A 14 -1.79 -3.31 -8.46
CA TYR A 14 -1.85 -3.42 -9.92
C TYR A 14 -1.72 -4.87 -10.41
N HIS A 15 -2.22 -5.85 -9.64
CA HIS A 15 -2.24 -7.25 -10.06
C HIS A 15 -2.99 -7.40 -11.40
N GLY A 16 -2.41 -8.14 -12.35
CA GLY A 16 -2.91 -8.21 -13.74
C GLY A 16 -2.62 -6.99 -14.62
N GLY A 17 -1.81 -6.03 -14.15
CA GLY A 17 -1.47 -4.80 -14.87
C GLY A 17 -2.52 -3.70 -14.69
N GLY A 18 -2.08 -2.45 -14.59
CA GLY A 18 -2.96 -1.29 -14.42
C GLY A 18 -3.66 -0.86 -15.70
N THR A 19 -4.81 -0.20 -15.55
CA THR A 19 -5.66 0.24 -16.67
C THR A 19 -4.98 1.25 -17.60
N TRP A 20 -4.14 2.13 -17.06
CA TRP A 20 -3.42 3.16 -17.82
C TRP A 20 -1.90 3.02 -17.71
N TYR A 21 -1.42 2.65 -16.52
CA TYR A 21 -0.02 2.38 -16.22
C TYR A 21 0.06 1.42 -15.03
N THR A 22 1.18 0.71 -14.93
CA THR A 22 1.51 -0.12 -13.76
C THR A 22 2.66 0.55 -13.03
N LEU A 23 2.49 0.82 -11.74
CA LEU A 23 3.57 1.33 -10.90
C LEU A 23 4.18 0.21 -10.09
N ASP A 24 5.50 0.14 -10.09
CA ASP A 24 6.26 -0.66 -9.14
C ASP A 24 6.57 0.21 -7.92
N LEU A 25 5.87 -0.06 -6.82
CA LEU A 25 5.87 0.76 -5.61
C LEU A 25 6.54 0.01 -4.46
N ASP A 26 7.59 0.62 -3.89
CA ASP A 26 8.24 0.12 -2.68
C ASP A 26 7.42 0.51 -1.43
N TYR A 27 6.44 -0.34 -1.11
CA TYR A 27 5.55 -0.12 0.03
C TYR A 27 6.27 -0.17 1.38
N ALA A 28 7.34 -0.94 1.52
CA ALA A 28 8.12 -1.00 2.76
C ALA A 28 8.73 0.38 3.04
N ARG A 29 9.40 0.97 2.04
CA ARG A 29 9.94 2.33 2.14
C ARG A 29 8.87 3.38 2.41
N VAL A 30 7.71 3.29 1.75
CA VAL A 30 6.59 4.22 1.97
C VAL A 30 6.10 4.15 3.41
N PHE A 31 5.87 2.95 3.95
CA PHE A 31 5.45 2.77 5.34
C PHE A 31 6.49 3.28 6.33
N THR A 32 7.78 2.98 6.13
CA THR A 32 8.86 3.53 6.97
C THR A 32 8.81 5.07 7.01
N LEU A 33 8.62 5.73 5.86
CA LEU A 33 8.50 7.19 5.81
C LEU A 33 7.26 7.72 6.52
N LEU A 34 6.11 7.08 6.32
CA LEU A 34 4.86 7.48 6.99
C LEU A 34 4.97 7.35 8.50
N LEU A 35 5.45 6.21 8.99
CA LEU A 35 5.63 5.93 10.42
C LEU A 35 6.65 6.88 11.07
N ALA A 36 7.81 7.09 10.42
CA ALA A 36 8.83 8.02 10.91
C ALA A 36 8.33 9.48 10.99
N ASN A 37 7.26 9.82 10.27
CA ASN A 37 6.63 11.14 10.29
C ASN A 37 5.32 11.21 11.09
N GLY A 38 5.02 10.19 11.91
CA GLY A 38 3.90 10.20 12.85
C GLY A 38 2.53 9.90 12.23
N PHE A 39 2.49 9.17 11.11
CA PHE A 39 1.23 8.66 10.58
C PHE A 39 0.59 7.65 11.55
N GLN A 40 -0.70 7.83 11.84
CA GLN A 40 -1.50 6.96 12.71
C GLN A 40 -2.84 6.56 12.08
N GLY A 41 -3.06 6.92 10.81
CA GLY A 41 -4.30 6.66 10.09
C GLY A 41 -4.40 5.23 9.57
N TYR A 42 -5.45 4.99 8.79
CA TYR A 42 -5.69 3.71 8.12
C TYR A 42 -5.07 3.68 6.73
N VAL A 43 -4.69 2.49 6.28
CA VAL A 43 -4.32 2.23 4.89
C VAL A 43 -5.46 1.46 4.23
N SER A 44 -6.07 2.06 3.20
CA SER A 44 -7.07 1.41 2.35
C SER A 44 -6.41 0.88 1.09
N ILE A 45 -6.85 -0.27 0.60
CA ILE A 45 -6.41 -0.80 -0.69
C ILE A 45 -7.26 -0.17 -1.80
N GLU A 46 -6.61 0.41 -2.79
CA GLU A 46 -7.23 0.88 -4.03
C GLU A 46 -6.77 -0.04 -5.17
N MET A 47 -7.63 -0.98 -5.56
CA MET A 47 -7.29 -1.94 -6.61
C MET A 47 -7.47 -1.28 -7.98
N GLU A 48 -6.36 -1.08 -8.70
CA GLU A 48 -6.34 -0.54 -10.07
C GLU A 48 -5.85 -1.56 -11.12
N GLY A 49 -5.54 -2.77 -10.66
CA GLY A 49 -5.15 -3.90 -11.49
C GLY A 49 -6.32 -4.56 -12.23
N ALA A 50 -6.05 -5.14 -13.39
CA ALA A 50 -7.04 -5.81 -14.24
C ALA A 50 -7.31 -7.29 -13.88
N GLU A 51 -6.58 -7.86 -12.92
CA GLU A 51 -6.87 -9.20 -12.40
C GLU A 51 -8.23 -9.23 -11.66
N ALA A 52 -8.89 -10.40 -11.60
CA ALA A 52 -10.15 -10.54 -10.88
C ALA A 52 -10.00 -10.22 -9.38
N ALA A 53 -10.97 -9.52 -8.79
CA ALA A 53 -10.89 -9.06 -7.41
C ALA A 53 -10.73 -10.21 -6.40
N GLU A 54 -11.35 -11.35 -6.68
CA GLU A 54 -11.31 -12.55 -5.85
C GLU A 54 -9.89 -13.10 -5.68
N SER A 55 -9.01 -12.90 -6.66
CA SER A 55 -7.60 -13.31 -6.59
C SER A 55 -6.68 -12.12 -6.26
N ALA A 56 -6.93 -10.94 -6.82
CA ALA A 56 -6.09 -9.75 -6.64
C ALA A 56 -6.13 -9.18 -5.21
N MET A 57 -7.29 -9.21 -4.54
CA MET A 57 -7.42 -8.64 -3.20
C MET A 57 -6.63 -9.42 -2.14
N PRO A 58 -6.71 -10.76 -2.06
CA PRO A 58 -5.84 -11.54 -1.17
C PRO A 58 -4.35 -11.29 -1.41
N GLN A 59 -3.92 -11.18 -2.67
CA GLN A 59 -2.53 -10.86 -3.02
C GLN A 59 -2.12 -9.46 -2.52
N SER A 60 -2.98 -8.47 -2.74
CA SER A 60 -2.79 -7.09 -2.27
C SER A 60 -2.63 -7.02 -0.75
N VAL A 61 -3.47 -7.76 -0.02
CA VAL A 61 -3.38 -7.85 1.44
C VAL A 61 -2.08 -8.50 1.89
N SER A 62 -1.65 -9.60 1.25
CA SER A 62 -0.38 -10.25 1.57
C SER A 62 0.79 -9.30 1.33
N MET A 63 0.87 -8.71 0.14
CA MET A 63 1.93 -7.77 -0.25
C MET A 63 2.07 -6.62 0.75
N LEU A 64 0.97 -5.98 1.14
CA LEU A 64 1.00 -4.85 2.08
C LEU A 64 1.31 -5.29 3.52
N ARG A 65 0.89 -6.49 3.94
CA ARG A 65 1.26 -7.05 5.25
C ARG A 65 2.75 -7.35 5.33
N ASP A 66 3.33 -7.90 4.27
CA ASP A 66 4.76 -8.20 4.19
C ASP A 66 5.57 -6.90 4.19
N ALA A 67 5.15 -5.90 3.42
CA ALA A 67 5.76 -4.58 3.41
C ALA A 67 5.66 -3.88 4.78
N TRP A 68 4.51 -3.99 5.46
CA TRP A 68 4.34 -3.47 6.82
C TRP A 68 5.27 -4.16 7.81
N ALA A 69 5.35 -5.49 7.78
CA ALA A 69 6.23 -6.25 8.66
C ALA A 69 7.70 -5.84 8.48
N GLN A 70 8.14 -5.63 7.23
CA GLN A 70 9.48 -5.10 6.94
C GLN A 70 9.68 -3.70 7.52
N ALA A 71 8.70 -2.80 7.35
CA ALA A 71 8.80 -1.42 7.78
C ALA A 71 8.87 -1.25 9.31
N VAL A 72 8.28 -2.17 10.10
CA VAL A 72 8.30 -2.12 11.57
C VAL A 72 9.42 -2.95 12.21
N ALA A 73 10.08 -3.81 11.43
CA ALA A 73 11.18 -4.66 11.92
C ALA A 73 12.56 -3.97 11.87
N GLY A 74 12.71 -2.91 11.07
CA GLY A 74 13.91 -2.07 10.98
C GLY A 74 13.81 -0.80 11.81
#